data_AF-A0A2V8QXF4-F1
#
_entry.id   AF-A0A2V8QXF4-F1
#
_cell.length_a   1.000
_cell.length_b   1.000
_cell.length_c   1.000
_cell.angle_alpha   90.00
_cell.angle_beta   90.00
_cell.angle_gamma   90.00
#
_symmetry.space_group_name_H-M   'P 1'
#
loop_
_entity.id
_entity.type
_entity.pdbx_description
1 polymer ?
#
loop_
_entity_poly.entity_id
_entity_poly.type
_entity_poly.pdbx_seq_one_letter_code
_entity_poly.pdbx_strand_id
1 'polypeptide(L)'
;MERGHPCPPARAQLALNIQMKEHVRAEAPNAGKMPALPKDAAAIILLRLNTNPDNPEVYLVKRSSKLAFLGGFQAFPGGQRETGDGEV
;
A
#
# COMPACT_ATOMS: atom_id res chain seq x y z
N MET A 1 12.89 35.42 45.08
CA MET A 1 11.42 35.43 45.23
C MET A 1 10.83 35.43 43.82
N GLU A 2 10.21 34.31 43.48
CA GLU A 2 9.52 34.01 42.22
C GLU A 2 8.48 35.08 41.86
N ARG A 3 8.41 35.50 40.60
CA ARG A 3 7.21 36.12 40.03
C ARG A 3 6.85 35.38 38.75
N GLY A 4 6.02 34.36 38.93
CA GLY A 4 5.43 33.54 37.88
C GLY A 4 4.55 34.37 36.95
N HIS A 5 4.68 34.09 35.65
CA HIS A 5 3.80 34.63 34.63
C HIS A 5 2.47 33.83 34.61
N PRO A 6 1.33 34.48 34.35
CA PRO A 6 0.02 33.84 34.42
C PRO A 6 -0.20 32.80 33.30
N CYS A 7 -0.77 31.67 33.70
CA CYS A 7 -1.25 30.60 32.84
C CYS A 7 -2.52 31.04 32.07
N PRO A 8 -2.57 30.96 30.73
CA PRO A 8 -3.80 31.20 29.98
C PRO A 8 -4.78 30.02 30.15
N PRO A 9 -6.11 30.29 30.20
CA PRO A 9 -7.11 29.26 30.47
C PRO A 9 -7.30 28.28 29.31
N ALA A 10 -7.65 27.06 29.69
CA ALA A 10 -7.98 25.93 28.82
C ALA A 10 -9.12 26.24 27.84
N ARG A 11 -8.84 26.04 26.54
CA ARG A 11 -9.71 25.52 25.45
C ARG A 11 -9.32 26.14 24.12
N ALA A 12 -8.47 25.44 23.39
CA ALA A 12 -8.42 25.55 21.93
C ALA A 12 -8.06 24.18 21.37
N GLN A 13 -9.03 23.26 21.38
CA GLN A 13 -8.99 22.08 20.52
C GLN A 13 -9.20 22.61 19.09
N LEU A 14 -8.13 23.03 18.42
CA LEU A 14 -8.20 23.30 17.00
C LEU A 14 -8.16 21.94 16.30
N ALA A 15 -9.35 21.38 16.10
CA ALA A 15 -9.54 20.23 15.25
C ALA A 15 -8.84 20.49 13.91
N LEU A 16 -8.00 19.55 13.51
CA LEU A 16 -7.29 19.59 12.25
C LEU A 16 -8.36 19.49 11.14
N ASN A 17 -8.74 20.64 10.57
CA ASN A 17 -9.62 20.70 9.40
C ASN A 17 -8.87 20.12 8.20
N ILE A 18 -8.81 18.80 8.11
CA ILE A 18 -8.54 18.09 6.87
C ILE A 18 -9.75 18.36 5.99
N GLN A 19 -9.70 19.48 5.26
CA GLN A 19 -10.56 19.73 4.13
C GLN A 19 -10.36 18.55 3.18
N MET A 20 -11.30 17.61 3.21
CA MET A 20 -11.43 16.59 2.18
C MET A 20 -11.65 17.35 0.87
N LYS A 21 -10.56 17.67 0.17
CA LYS A 21 -10.65 17.89 -1.27
C LYS A 21 -11.24 16.60 -1.79
N GLU A 22 -12.49 16.65 -2.21
CA GLU A 22 -13.09 15.65 -3.08
C GLU A 22 -12.01 15.29 -4.08
N HIS A 23 -11.47 14.08 -3.95
CA HIS A 23 -10.70 13.51 -5.01
C HIS A 23 -11.70 13.44 -6.14
N VAL A 24 -11.56 14.36 -7.11
CA VAL A 24 -12.26 14.28 -8.38
C VAL A 24 -12.05 12.86 -8.84
N ARG A 25 -13.10 12.06 -8.67
CA ARG A 25 -13.10 10.65 -9.02
C ARG A 25 -13.05 10.69 -10.53
N ALA A 26 -11.84 10.57 -11.09
CA ALA A 26 -11.69 10.36 -12.51
C ALA A 26 -12.68 9.25 -12.87
N GLU A 27 -13.58 9.49 -13.81
CA GLU A 27 -14.54 8.47 -14.22
C GLU A 27 -13.74 7.23 -14.60
N ALA A 28 -13.90 6.18 -13.80
CA ALA A 28 -13.20 4.95 -14.06
C ALA A 28 -13.68 4.45 -15.44
N PRO A 29 -12.79 3.94 -16.30
CA PRO A 29 -13.14 3.44 -17.63
C PRO A 29 -14.09 2.23 -17.63
N ASN A 30 -14.65 1.88 -16.45
CA ASN A 30 -15.62 0.82 -16.21
C ASN A 30 -16.92 1.37 -15.57
N ALA A 31 -17.29 2.64 -15.84
CA ALA A 31 -18.58 3.18 -15.39
C ALA A 31 -19.73 2.27 -15.92
N GLY A 32 -20.39 1.55 -15.00
CA GLY A 32 -21.43 0.54 -15.31
C GLY A 32 -21.01 -0.92 -15.17
N LYS A 33 -19.73 -1.22 -14.90
CA LYS A 33 -19.25 -2.57 -14.58
C LYS A 33 -19.18 -2.76 -13.07
N MET A 34 -19.74 -3.86 -12.55
CA MET A 34 -19.60 -4.20 -11.13
C MET A 34 -18.11 -4.24 -10.75
N PRO A 35 -17.73 -3.68 -9.60
CA PRO A 35 -16.35 -3.76 -9.12
C PRO A 35 -15.95 -5.22 -8.97
N ALA A 36 -14.73 -5.54 -9.40
CA ALA A 36 -14.18 -6.88 -9.20
C ALA A 36 -14.04 -7.13 -7.69
N LEU A 37 -14.50 -8.30 -7.25
CA LEU A 37 -14.25 -8.74 -5.87
C LEU A 37 -12.73 -8.97 -5.71
N PRO A 38 -12.08 -8.40 -4.67
CA PRO A 38 -10.69 -8.68 -4.38
C PRO A 38 -10.45 -10.18 -4.23
N LYS A 39 -9.31 -10.65 -4.76
CA LYS A 39 -8.90 -12.05 -4.68
C LYS A 39 -7.79 -12.21 -3.66
N ASP A 40 -7.85 -13.29 -2.89
CA ASP A 40 -6.74 -13.69 -2.01
C ASP A 40 -5.51 -14.01 -2.85
N ALA A 41 -4.37 -13.44 -2.46
CA ALA A 41 -3.09 -13.63 -3.12
C ALA A 41 -1.95 -13.45 -2.12
N ALA A 42 -0.80 -14.06 -2.41
CA ALA A 42 0.42 -13.92 -1.63
C ALA A 42 1.61 -13.62 -2.56
N ALA A 43 2.59 -12.90 -2.02
CA ALA A 43 3.85 -12.63 -2.69
C ALA A 43 5.01 -12.81 -1.70
N ILE A 44 6.17 -13.20 -2.23
CA ILE A 44 7.38 -13.44 -1.47
C ILE A 44 8.40 -12.36 -1.80
N ILE A 45 8.95 -11.72 -0.77
CA ILE A 45 10.09 -10.81 -0.91
C ILE A 45 11.34 -11.59 -0.52
N LEU A 46 12.12 -12.00 -1.52
CA LEU A 46 13.39 -12.66 -1.30
C LEU A 46 14.49 -11.61 -1.13
N LEU A 47 15.15 -11.64 0.04
CA LEU A 47 16.30 -10.81 0.36
C LEU A 47 17.58 -11.58 0.06
N ARG A 48 18.52 -10.92 -0.61
CA ARG A 48 19.88 -11.46 -0.71
C ARG A 48 20.60 -11.24 0.62
N LEU A 49 21.17 -12.30 1.18
CA LEU A 49 21.94 -12.23 2.41
C LEU A 49 23.31 -11.61 2.17
N ASN A 50 23.89 -11.02 3.22
CA ASN A 50 25.25 -10.43 3.23
C ASN A 50 25.44 -9.28 2.23
N THR A 51 24.39 -8.47 1.99
CA THR A 51 24.47 -7.22 1.24
C THR A 51 24.56 -6.01 2.18
N ASN A 52 24.68 -4.81 1.62
CA ASN A 52 24.61 -3.58 2.41
C ASN A 52 23.25 -3.52 3.17
N PRO A 53 23.24 -3.43 4.51
CA PRO A 53 22.00 -3.37 5.30
C PRO A 53 21.18 -2.10 5.04
N ASP A 54 21.82 -0.99 4.66
CA ASP A 54 21.14 0.27 4.32
C ASP A 54 20.59 0.27 2.88
N ASN A 55 20.95 -0.74 2.08
CA ASN A 55 20.47 -0.91 0.71
C ASN A 55 20.25 -2.41 0.40
N PRO A 56 19.22 -3.03 0.97
CA PRO A 56 18.94 -4.45 0.79
C PRO A 56 18.61 -4.77 -0.67
N GLU A 57 19.21 -5.84 -1.18
CA GLU A 57 18.91 -6.33 -2.52
C GLU A 57 17.73 -7.30 -2.47
N VAL A 58 16.77 -7.11 -3.38
CA VAL A 58 15.56 -7.94 -3.51
C VAL A 58 15.48 -8.61 -4.88
N TYR A 59 14.86 -9.79 -4.95
CA TYR A 59 14.59 -10.46 -6.21
C TYR A 59 13.23 -10.03 -6.82
N LEU A 60 13.28 -9.50 -8.04
CA LEU A 60 12.12 -9.15 -8.85
C LEU A 60 12.10 -9.99 -10.13
N VAL A 61 10.91 -10.36 -10.59
CA VAL A 61 10.72 -11.02 -11.88
C VAL A 61 10.17 -10.04 -12.91
N LYS A 62 10.55 -10.21 -14.18
CA LYS A 62 9.86 -9.56 -15.31
C LYS A 62 8.74 -10.48 -15.77
N ARG A 63 7.50 -10.04 -15.61
CA ARG A 63 6.32 -10.78 -16.06
C ARG A 63 6.36 -10.96 -17.57
N SER A 64 5.95 -12.13 -18.06
CA SER A 64 5.82 -12.38 -19.50
C SER A 64 4.92 -11.33 -20.14
N SER A 65 5.31 -10.81 -21.31
CA SER A 65 4.52 -9.85 -22.08
C SER A 65 3.22 -10.45 -22.62
N LYS A 66 3.10 -11.78 -22.64
CA LYS A 66 1.91 -12.49 -23.11
C LYS A 66 0.79 -12.56 -22.07
N LEU A 67 0.99 -12.10 -20.84
CA LEU A 67 -0.03 -12.15 -19.78
C LEU A 67 -1.11 -11.09 -20.02
N ALA A 68 -2.38 -11.48 -19.89
CA ALA A 68 -3.53 -10.60 -20.08
C ALA A 68 -3.59 -9.43 -19.08
N PHE A 69 -2.91 -9.54 -17.94
CA PHE A 69 -2.86 -8.53 -16.90
C PHE A 69 -1.41 -8.22 -16.50
N LEU A 70 -1.03 -6.95 -16.57
CA LEU A 70 0.30 -6.44 -16.20
C LEU A 70 1.46 -7.25 -16.83
N GLY A 71 1.34 -7.64 -18.10
CA GLY A 71 2.43 -8.27 -18.83
C GLY A 71 3.61 -7.31 -19.00
N GLY A 72 4.85 -7.79 -18.84
CA GLY A 72 6.06 -6.97 -18.96
C GLY A 72 6.46 -6.19 -17.71
N PHE A 73 5.60 -6.10 -16.68
CA PHE A 73 5.89 -5.40 -15.43
C PHE A 73 6.89 -6.16 -14.55
N GLN A 74 7.66 -5.44 -13.74
CA GLN A 74 8.42 -6.03 -12.64
C GLN A 74 7.49 -6.29 -11.45
N ALA A 75 7.62 -7.45 -10.84
CA ALA A 75 6.84 -7.84 -9.68
C ALA A 75 7.65 -8.75 -8.75
N PHE A 76 7.26 -8.82 -7.48
CA PHE A 76 7.70 -9.90 -6.61
C PHE A 76 7.10 -11.24 -7.07
N PRO A 77 7.82 -12.36 -6.91
CA PRO A 77 7.23 -13.68 -7.11
C PRO A 77 5.99 -13.86 -6.23
N GLY A 78 4.91 -14.42 -6.80
CA GLY A 78 3.65 -14.58 -6.09
C GLY A 78 2.52 -15.04 -7.00
N GLY A 79 1.34 -15.21 -6.41
CA GLY A 79 0.17 -15.74 -7.10
C GLY A 79 -1.11 -15.62 -6.27
N GLN A 80 -2.22 -15.95 -6.92
CA GLN A 80 -3.52 -16.12 -6.26
C GLN A 80 -3.47 -17.36 -5.35
N ARG A 81 -4.19 -17.33 -4.22
CA ARG A 81 -4.36 -18.50 -3.36
C ARG A 81 -5.06 -19.63 -4.12
N GLU A 82 -4.55 -20.84 -3.99
CA GLU A 82 -5.13 -22.10 -4.47
C GLU A 82 -5.79 -22.87 -3.33
N THR A 83 -6.74 -23.76 -3.64
CA THR A 83 -7.54 -24.47 -2.62
C THR A 83 -6.69 -25.24 -1.60
N GLY A 84 -5.55 -25.81 -2.02
CA GLY A 84 -4.66 -26.60 -1.17
C GLY A 84 -3.65 -25.80 -0.34
N ASP A 85 -3.52 -24.48 -0.54
CA ASP A 85 -2.46 -23.69 0.12
C ASP A 85 -2.60 -23.63 1.66
N GLY A 86 -3.80 -23.93 2.18
CA GLY A 86 -4.10 -23.87 3.62
C GLY A 86 -4.06 -25.23 4.34
N GLU A 87 -3.75 -26.31 3.63
CA GLU A 87 -3.67 -27.66 4.21
C GLU A 87 -2.32 -27.84 4.94
N VAL A 88 -2.34 -28.52 6.10
CA VAL A 88 -1.18 -28.73 7.00
C VAL A 88 -1.01 -30.22 7.29
#